data_AF-A0A0F9B1A2-F1
#
_entry.id   AF-A0A0F9B1A2-F1
#
_cell.length_a   1.000
_cell.length_b   1.000
_cell.length_c   1.000
_cell.angle_alpha   90.00
_cell.angle_beta   90.00
_cell.angle_gamma   90.00
#
_symmetry.space_group_name_H-M   'P 1'
#
loop_
_entity.id
_entity.type
_entity.pdbx_description
1 polymer ?
#
loop_
_entity_poly.entity_id
_entity_poly.type
_entity_poly.pdbx_seq_one_letter_code
_entity_poly.pdbx_strand_id
1 'polypeptide(L)' 'MIVAILASLKIGAAYVPIAPSLPLKRRQFMAADAELAVLLTCEADWQGALPPTVNIDLHSCAAAL' A
#
# COMPACT_ATOMS: atom_id res chain seq x y z
N MET A 1 -2.86 -9.45 -4.46
CA MET A 1 -3.91 -8.57 -3.91
C MET A 1 -4.79 -9.22 -2.84
N ILE A 2 -5.21 -10.49 -2.95
CA ILE A 2 -6.07 -11.14 -1.91
C ILE A 2 -5.41 -11.11 -0.51
N VAL A 3 -4.10 -11.35 -0.43
CA VAL A 3 -3.35 -11.35 0.84
C VAL A 3 -3.45 -10.00 1.57
N ALA A 4 -3.37 -8.87 0.86
CA ALA A 4 -3.46 -7.53 1.45
C ALA A 4 -4.83 -7.28 2.11
N ILE A 5 -5.90 -7.69 1.43
CA ILE A 5 -7.28 -7.57 1.92
C ILE A 5 -7.49 -8.45 3.16
N LEU A 6 -7.01 -9.70 3.12
CA LEU A 6 -7.13 -10.59 4.26
C LEU A 6 -6.29 -10.11 5.45
N ALA A 7 -5.09 -9.61 5.21
CA ALA A 7 -4.22 -9.06 6.24
C ALA A 7 -4.85 -7.82 6.91
N SER A 8 -5.42 -6.89 6.13
CA SER A 8 -6.09 -5.71 6.70
C SER A 8 -7.28 -6.12 7.57
N LEU A 9 -8.11 -7.06 7.10
CA LEU A 9 -9.23 -7.59 7.88
C LEU A 9 -8.78 -8.32 9.15
N LYS A 10 -7.66 -9.06 9.07
CA LYS A 10 -7.08 -9.80 10.21
C LYS A 10 -6.69 -8.88 11.36
N ILE A 11 -6.25 -7.66 11.06
CA ILE A 11 -5.79 -6.67 12.04
C ILE A 11 -6.82 -5.56 12.32
N GLY A 12 -8.00 -5.61 11.69
CA GLY A 12 -9.02 -4.57 11.82
C GLY A 12 -8.68 -3.24 11.13
N ALA A 13 -7.78 -3.26 10.13
CA ALA A 13 -7.40 -2.09 9.35
C ALA A 13 -8.34 -1.88 8.14
N ALA A 14 -8.49 -0.61 7.74
CA ALA A 14 -9.16 -0.25 6.50
C ALA A 14 -8.22 -0.48 5.30
N TYR A 15 -8.78 -1.00 4.20
CA TYR A 15 -8.06 -1.20 2.95
C TYR A 15 -8.49 -0.16 1.92
N VAL A 16 -7.53 0.57 1.36
CA VAL A 16 -7.74 1.56 0.29
C VAL A 16 -7.00 1.10 -0.96
N PRO A 17 -7.70 0.64 -2.02
CA PRO A 17 -7.05 0.26 -3.26
C PRO A 17 -6.58 1.49 -4.03
N ILE A 18 -5.27 1.59 -4.26
CA ILE A 18 -4.67 2.63 -5.11
C ILE A 18 -4.12 1.97 -6.38
N ALA A 19 -4.65 2.35 -7.54
CA ALA A 19 -4.18 1.83 -8.82
C ALA A 19 -2.85 2.49 -9.23
N PRO A 20 -1.85 1.72 -9.68
CA PRO A 20 -0.54 2.26 -10.10
C PRO A 20 -0.64 3.10 -11.39
N SER A 21 -1.64 2.84 -12.23
CA SER A 21 -1.92 3.61 -13.45
C SER A 21 -2.39 5.04 -13.19
N LEU A 22 -2.71 5.40 -11.93
CA LEU A 22 -3.07 6.76 -11.57
C LEU A 22 -1.84 7.69 -11.62
N PRO A 23 -2.00 8.93 -12.10
CA PRO A 23 -0.94 9.92 -12.03
C PRO A 23 -0.40 10.08 -10.61
N LEU A 24 0.92 10.25 -10.47
CA LEU A 24 1.61 10.34 -9.18
C LEU A 24 0.93 11.29 -8.19
N LYS A 25 0.57 12.49 -8.65
CA LYS A 25 -0.07 13.51 -7.81
C LYS A 25 -1.39 13.04 -7.20
N ARG A 26 -2.17 12.20 -7.91
CA ARG A 26 -3.42 11.65 -7.38
C ARG A 26 -3.17 10.54 -6.37
N ARG A 27 -2.15 9.70 -6.61
CA ARG A 27 -1.73 8.68 -5.64
C ARG A 27 -1.29 9.31 -4.32
N GLN A 28 -0.51 10.39 -4.37
CA GLN A 28 -0.10 11.15 -3.19
C GLN A 28 -1.28 11.82 -2.47
N PHE A 29 -2.21 12.41 -3.22
CA PHE A 29 -3.42 12.99 -2.64
C PHE A 29 -4.25 11.94 -1.90
N MET A 30 -4.52 10.80 -2.52
CA MET A 30 -5.27 9.70 -1.87
C MET A 30 -4.56 9.15 -0.64
N ALA A 31 -3.22 9.02 -0.69
CA ALA A 31 -2.44 8.55 0.44
C ALA A 31 -2.47 9.52 1.63
N ALA A 32 -2.43 10.83 1.36
CA ALA A 32 -2.51 11.87 2.37
C ALA A 32 -3.94 12.00 2.94
N ASP A 33 -4.95 11.99 2.09
CA ASP A 33 -6.37 12.10 2.46
C ASP A 33 -6.86 10.92 3.30
N ALA A 34 -6.39 9.71 2.97
CA ALA A 34 -6.68 8.51 3.74
C ALA A 34 -5.81 8.34 5.00
N GLU A 35 -4.89 9.29 5.27
CA GLU A 35 -3.91 9.23 6.35
C GLU A 35 -3.25 7.84 6.45
N LEU A 36 -2.76 7.33 5.32
CA LEU A 36 -2.22 5.97 5.29
C LEU A 36 -1.10 5.83 6.32
N ALA A 37 -1.16 4.74 7.09
CA ALA A 37 -0.11 4.35 8.04
C ALA A 37 0.82 3.27 7.47
N VAL A 38 0.30 2.45 6.55
CA VAL A 38 1.02 1.32 5.93
C VAL A 38 0.70 1.32 4.43
N LEU A 39 1.74 1.17 3.62
CA LEU A 39 1.60 0.94 2.18
C LEU A 39 1.97 -0.51 1.88
N LEU A 40 1.03 -1.25 1.29
CA LEU A 40 1.28 -2.59 0.78
C LEU A 40 1.47 -2.51 -0.73
N THR A 41 2.64 -2.86 -1.24
CA THR A 41 2.90 -2.93 -2.68
C THR A 41 3.16 -4.35 -3.10
N CYS A 42 2.83 -4.67 -4.34
CA CYS A 42 3.44 -5.83 -4.98
C CYS A 42 4.65 -5.31 -5.74
N GLU A 43 4.52 -4.42 -6.72
CA GLU A 43 5.71 -3.92 -7.43
C GLU A 43 6.46 -2.86 -6.60
N ALA A 44 7.80 -2.91 -6.60
CA ALA A 44 8.67 -2.02 -5.80
C ALA A 44 8.63 -0.53 -6.25
N ASP A 45 7.93 -0.21 -7.35
CA ASP A 45 7.98 1.09 -8.00
C ASP A 45 6.97 2.12 -7.46
N TRP A 46 6.86 2.23 -6.13
CA TRP A 46 6.22 3.40 -5.54
C TRP A 46 7.19 4.60 -5.60
N GLN A 47 7.06 5.39 -6.65
CA GLN A 47 7.78 6.65 -6.78
C GLN A 47 6.99 7.74 -6.04
N GLY A 48 7.52 8.34 -4.98
CA GLY A 48 6.92 9.48 -4.27
C GLY A 48 7.09 9.42 -2.75
N ALA A 49 7.50 10.53 -2.13
CA ALA A 49 7.57 10.64 -0.67
C ALA A 49 6.16 10.49 -0.07
N LEU A 50 5.98 9.48 0.77
CA LEU A 50 4.78 9.33 1.59
C LEU A 50 4.97 10.08 2.92
N PRO A 51 3.88 10.41 3.64
CA PRO A 51 3.96 10.56 5.09
C PRO A 51 4.65 9.34 5.72
N PRO A 52 5.18 9.41 6.95
CA PRO A 52 5.95 8.32 7.58
C PRO A 52 5.14 7.03 7.64
N THR A 53 5.29 6.19 6.62
CA THR A 53 4.49 4.99 6.38
C THR A 53 5.43 3.83 6.19
N VAL A 54 5.07 2.70 6.78
CA VAL A 54 5.82 1.45 6.59
C VAL A 54 5.46 0.90 5.21
N ASN A 55 6.43 0.80 4.31
CA ASN A 55 6.26 0.18 3.01
C ASN A 55 6.57 -1.31 3.12
N ILE A 56 5.60 -2.16 2.79
CA ILE A 56 5.73 -3.62 2.80
C ILE A 56 5.55 -4.12 1.37
N ASP A 57 6.65 -4.62 0.79
CA ASP A 57 6.63 -5.30 -0.51
C ASP A 57 6.23 -6.77 -0.33
N LEU A 58 5.06 -7.11 -0.84
CA LEU A 58 4.49 -8.45 -0.78
C LEU A 58 5.19 -9.47 -1.69
N HIS A 59 5.96 -9.09 -2.71
CA HIS A 59 6.79 -10.06 -3.45
C HIS A 59 7.93 -10.60 -2.58
N SER A 60 8.54 -9.73 -1.77
CA SER A 60 9.59 -10.15 -0.85
C SER A 60 9.06 -11.05 0.27
N CYS A 61 7.81 -10.85 0.69
CA CYS A 61 7.15 -11.69 1.69
C CYS A 61 6.70 -13.05 1.16
N ALA A 62 6.35 -13.17 -0.13
CA ALA A 62 5.93 -14.44 -0.72
C ALA A 62 7.06 -15.48 -0.79
N ALA A 63 8.33 -15.03 -0.81
CA ALA A 63 9.49 -15.92 -0.76
C ALA A 63 9.81 -16.47 0.65
N ALA A 64 9.15 -15.97 1.69
CA ALA A 64 9.40 -16.31 3.09
C ALA A 64 8.39 -17.31 3.68
N LEU A 65 7.44 -17.80 2.88
CA LEU A 65 6.46 -18.85 3.21
C LEU A 65 6.75 -20.11 2.39
#